data_AF-A0A142VWL8-F1
#
_entry.id   AF-A0A142VWL8-F1
#
_cell.length_a   1.000
_cell.length_b   1.000
_cell.length_c   1.000
_cell.angle_alpha   90.00
_cell.angle_beta   90.00
_cell.angle_gamma   90.00
#
_symmetry.space_group_name_H-M   'P 1'
#
loop_
_entity.id
_entity.type
_entity.pdbx_description
1 polymer ?
#
loop_
_entity_poly.entity_id
_entity_poly.type
_entity_poly.pdbx_seq_one_letter_code
_entity_poly.pdbx_strand_id
1 'polypeptide(L)'
;MGAELTNQIKSTKAGTNLKVEQFQSWLSGNGQISELQRYQNIGWDVDATIYEHPHAPLFWRYITDNPFGQRHHIVTFRTGRMVRDIWRDLARAGSPLLPLHFHSINSVPEEMWLSFQMHRQGLHPYPFWKGKTCHELGIEVLIDDATMDVWAGCSEHCIDYFHPDML
;
A
#
# COMPACT_ATOMS: atom_id res chain seq x y z
N MET A 1 42.68 3.56 24.05
CA MET A 1 41.46 2.95 23.46
C MET A 1 40.44 4.03 23.14
N GLY A 2 40.57 4.74 22.02
CA GLY A 2 39.69 5.88 21.74
C GLY A 2 39.75 6.45 20.33
N ALA A 3 40.18 5.66 19.34
CA ALA A 3 40.31 6.11 17.94
C ALA A 3 39.56 5.23 16.92
N GLU A 4 38.92 4.13 17.32
CA GLU A 4 38.25 3.21 16.39
C GLU A 4 36.75 3.48 16.18
N LEU A 5 36.11 4.29 17.02
CA LEU A 5 34.66 4.58 16.91
C LEU A 5 34.31 5.65 15.85
N THR A 6 35.27 6.43 15.38
CA THR A 6 35.00 7.54 14.44
C THR A 6 34.94 7.09 12.97
N ASN A 7 35.40 5.89 12.65
CA ASN A 7 35.39 5.35 11.27
C ASN A 7 34.11 4.56 10.92
N GLN A 8 33.31 4.11 11.89
CA GLN A 8 32.04 3.44 11.59
C GLN A 8 30.91 4.41 11.17
N ILE A 9 30.97 5.67 11.59
CA ILE A 9 29.93 6.68 11.27
C ILE A 9 30.08 7.25 9.84
N LYS A 10 31.27 7.15 9.24
CA LYS A 10 31.48 7.59 7.85
C LYS A 10 31.03 6.56 6.80
N SER A 11 30.96 5.28 7.17
CA SER A 11 30.54 4.18 6.30
C SER A 11 29.03 4.15 6.04
N THR A 12 28.21 4.56 7.02
CA THR A 12 26.75 4.56 6.89
C THR A 12 26.24 5.60 5.89
N LYS A 13 26.81 6.81 5.85
CA LYS A 13 26.37 7.84 4.90
C LYS A 13 26.61 7.47 3.43
N ALA A 14 27.74 6.80 3.13
CA ALA A 14 28.06 6.37 1.78
C ALA A 14 27.11 5.25 1.29
N GLY A 15 26.75 4.31 2.17
CA GLY A 15 25.81 3.24 1.86
C GLY A 15 24.36 3.72 1.67
N THR A 16 23.92 4.72 2.43
CA THR A 16 22.58 5.31 2.27
C THR A 16 22.45 6.06 0.94
N ASN A 17 23.47 6.82 0.54
CA ASN A 17 23.44 7.56 -0.74
C ASN A 17 23.38 6.62 -1.95
N LEU A 18 24.12 5.50 -1.93
CA LEU A 18 24.11 4.54 -3.03
C LEU A 18 22.73 3.90 -3.22
N LYS A 19 22.02 3.60 -2.13
CA LYS A 19 20.66 3.05 -2.19
C LYS A 19 19.66 4.07 -2.73
N VAL A 20 19.78 5.34 -2.33
CA VAL A 20 18.91 6.41 -2.82
C VAL A 20 19.13 6.64 -4.32
N GLU A 21 20.37 6.71 -4.80
CA GLU A 21 20.66 6.91 -6.23
C GLU A 21 20.19 5.73 -7.09
N GLN A 22 20.42 4.49 -6.62
CA GLN A 22 19.92 3.29 -7.30
C GLN A 22 18.39 3.25 -7.34
N PHE A 23 17.74 3.68 -6.26
CA PHE A 23 16.29 3.76 -6.17
C PHE A 23 15.72 4.87 -7.07
N GLN A 24 16.33 6.05 -7.10
CA GLN A 24 15.94 7.16 -7.98
C GLN A 24 16.12 6.81 -9.46
N SER A 25 17.20 6.10 -9.80
CA SER A 25 17.42 5.55 -11.15
C SER A 25 16.32 4.54 -11.51
N TRP A 26 15.94 3.68 -10.56
CA TRP A 26 14.83 2.75 -10.74
C TRP A 26 13.47 3.45 -10.89
N LEU A 27 13.18 4.49 -10.10
CA LEU A 27 11.98 5.32 -10.25
C LEU A 27 11.92 5.98 -11.63
N SER A 28 13.06 6.49 -12.11
CA SER A 28 13.16 7.13 -13.43
C SER A 28 12.87 6.16 -14.58
N GLY A 29 13.08 4.86 -14.36
CA GLY A 29 12.75 3.79 -15.31
C GLY A 29 11.31 3.28 -15.21
N ASN A 30 10.58 3.59 -14.13
CA ASN A 30 9.22 3.11 -13.84
C ASN A 30 8.29 4.29 -13.53
N GLY A 31 8.29 5.29 -14.42
CA GLY A 31 8.02 6.70 -14.12
C GLY A 31 6.84 7.05 -13.22
N GLN A 32 5.71 6.33 -13.24
CA GLN A 32 4.51 6.75 -12.52
C GLN A 32 4.50 6.40 -11.03
N ILE A 33 5.21 5.34 -10.59
CA ILE A 33 5.36 5.06 -9.15
C ILE A 33 6.10 6.17 -8.39
N SER A 34 6.87 7.02 -9.09
CA SER A 34 7.51 8.19 -8.50
C SER A 34 6.52 9.24 -8.02
N GLU A 35 5.30 9.28 -8.56
CA GLU A 35 4.21 10.15 -8.09
C GLU A 35 3.85 9.87 -6.63
N LEU A 36 4.07 8.63 -6.16
CA LEU A 36 3.76 8.26 -4.78
C LEU A 36 4.65 8.97 -3.76
N GLN A 37 5.81 9.53 -4.16
CA GLN A 37 6.73 10.21 -3.24
C GLN A 37 6.14 11.44 -2.54
N ARG A 38 5.06 12.01 -3.09
CA ARG A 38 4.40 13.20 -2.55
C ARG A 38 3.51 12.91 -1.35
N TYR A 39 3.12 11.65 -1.13
CA TYR A 39 2.24 11.25 -0.04
C TYR A 39 3.04 10.67 1.12
N GLN A 40 2.63 10.99 2.34
CA GLN A 40 3.17 10.46 3.58
C GLN A 40 2.40 9.22 4.06
N ASN A 41 1.09 9.12 3.78
CA ASN A 41 0.25 8.00 4.17
C ASN A 41 -0.41 7.37 2.93
N ILE A 42 -0.09 6.10 2.66
CA ILE A 42 -0.50 5.39 1.44
C ILE A 42 -1.34 4.16 1.81
N GLY A 43 -2.53 4.05 1.24
CA GLY A 43 -3.40 2.88 1.33
C GLY A 43 -3.16 1.93 0.16
N TRP A 44 -3.10 0.63 0.45
CA TRP A 44 -2.97 -0.43 -0.53
C TRP A 44 -4.12 -1.43 -0.37
N ASP A 45 -4.81 -1.74 -1.46
CA ASP A 45 -5.60 -2.98 -1.52
C ASP A 45 -4.70 -4.21 -1.62
N VAL A 46 -5.26 -5.38 -1.34
CA VAL A 46 -4.58 -6.67 -1.41
C VAL A 46 -4.79 -7.35 -2.75
N ASP A 47 -6.01 -7.77 -3.02
CA ASP A 47 -6.34 -8.69 -4.12
C ASP A 47 -6.23 -7.95 -5.44
N ALA A 48 -5.62 -8.57 -6.46
CA ALA A 48 -5.33 -7.92 -7.74
C ALA A 48 -4.61 -6.55 -7.66
N THR A 49 -4.00 -6.21 -6.51
CA THR A 49 -3.20 -4.99 -6.30
C THR A 49 -1.78 -5.34 -5.84
N ILE A 50 -1.57 -5.68 -4.56
CA ILE A 50 -0.27 -6.19 -4.07
C ILE A 50 -0.21 -7.73 -4.07
N TYR A 51 -1.30 -8.40 -4.40
CA TYR A 51 -1.37 -9.85 -4.58
C TYR A 51 -1.97 -10.13 -5.97
N GLU A 52 -1.38 -11.03 -6.74
CA GLU A 52 -1.84 -11.46 -8.08
C GLU A 52 -1.81 -10.42 -9.22
N HIS A 53 -1.51 -9.14 -8.96
CA HIS A 53 -1.30 -8.15 -10.03
C HIS A 53 0.07 -8.33 -10.73
N PRO A 54 0.17 -8.11 -12.05
CA PRO A 54 1.46 -8.12 -12.77
C PRO A 54 2.50 -7.13 -12.21
N HIS A 55 2.04 -5.99 -11.69
CA HIS A 55 2.91 -4.97 -11.07
C HIS A 55 3.17 -5.20 -9.57
N ALA A 56 2.60 -6.23 -8.94
CA ALA A 56 2.79 -6.47 -7.51
C ALA A 56 4.27 -6.48 -7.06
N PRO A 57 5.23 -7.09 -7.80
CA PRO A 57 6.64 -7.04 -7.43
C PRO A 57 7.23 -5.61 -7.36
N LEU A 58 6.73 -4.69 -8.20
CA LEU A 58 7.11 -3.27 -8.17
C LEU A 58 6.70 -2.64 -6.83
N PHE A 59 5.45 -2.88 -6.42
CA PHE A 59 4.90 -2.37 -5.16
C PHE A 59 5.56 -3.01 -3.94
N TRP A 60 5.85 -4.31 -3.98
CA TRP A 60 6.56 -4.98 -2.89
C TRP A 60 7.91 -4.32 -2.62
N ARG A 61 8.66 -4.03 -3.68
CA ARG A 61 9.94 -3.35 -3.57
C ARG A 61 9.77 -1.94 -3.02
N TYR A 62 8.82 -1.16 -3.54
CA TYR A 62 8.53 0.20 -3.06
C TYR A 62 8.23 0.23 -1.55
N ILE A 63 7.33 -0.65 -1.10
CA ILE A 63 6.93 -0.76 0.31
C ILE A 63 8.09 -1.26 1.19
N THR A 64 8.88 -2.22 0.70
CA THR A 64 10.00 -2.81 1.46
C THR A 64 11.17 -1.84 1.61
N ASP A 65 11.53 -1.16 0.52
CA ASP A 65 12.63 -0.19 0.52
C ASP A 65 12.25 1.07 1.32
N ASN A 66 10.95 1.40 1.39
CA ASN A 66 10.36 2.60 2.01
C ASN A 66 11.29 3.83 1.92
N PRO A 67 11.65 4.21 0.69
CA PRO A 67 12.70 5.19 0.40
C PRO A 67 12.48 6.56 1.07
N PHE A 68 11.22 6.91 1.34
CA PHE A 68 10.82 8.23 1.82
C PHE A 68 10.24 8.20 3.24
N GLY A 69 10.30 7.07 3.94
CA GLY A 69 9.82 6.94 5.33
C GLY A 69 8.30 7.08 5.47
N GLN A 70 7.56 6.68 4.45
CA GLN A 70 6.10 6.77 4.37
C GLN A 70 5.46 5.73 5.28
N ARG A 71 4.19 5.96 5.62
CA ARG A 71 3.34 4.98 6.30
C ARG A 71 2.48 4.26 5.27
N HIS A 72 2.64 2.94 5.20
CA HIS A 72 1.83 2.10 4.34
C HIS A 72 0.72 1.43 5.16
N HIS A 73 -0.50 1.45 4.64
CA HIS A 73 -1.67 0.87 5.28
C HIS A 73 -2.28 -0.15 4.31
N ILE A 74 -2.69 -1.31 4.81
CA ILE A 74 -3.57 -2.19 4.05
C ILE A 74 -5.01 -1.74 4.27
N VAL A 75 -5.76 -1.53 3.20
CA VAL A 75 -7.19 -1.20 3.23
C VAL A 75 -7.90 -2.15 2.27
N THR A 76 -8.57 -3.18 2.82
CA THR A 76 -9.02 -4.34 2.03
C THR A 76 -10.47 -4.71 2.28
N PHE A 77 -11.11 -5.28 1.26
CA PHE A 77 -12.42 -5.91 1.37
C PHE A 77 -12.36 -7.35 1.91
N ARG A 78 -11.18 -7.91 2.14
CA ARG A 78 -11.04 -9.16 2.90
C ARG A 78 -11.58 -8.96 4.31
N THR A 79 -12.32 -9.94 4.84
CA THR A 79 -12.86 -9.90 6.21
C THR A 79 -12.62 -11.22 6.96
N GLY A 80 -12.77 -11.22 8.29
CA GLY A 80 -12.67 -12.40 9.14
C GLY A 80 -11.39 -13.24 8.91
N ARG A 81 -11.55 -14.49 8.44
CA ARG A 81 -10.42 -15.38 8.15
C ARG A 81 -9.57 -14.92 6.96
N MET A 82 -10.16 -14.25 5.97
CA MET A 82 -9.46 -13.81 4.77
C MET A 82 -8.33 -12.81 5.09
N VAL A 83 -8.52 -11.98 6.13
CA VAL A 83 -7.49 -11.03 6.61
C VAL A 83 -6.27 -11.77 7.16
N ARG A 84 -6.49 -12.86 7.90
CA ARG A 84 -5.39 -13.70 8.42
C ARG A 84 -4.63 -14.40 7.31
N ASP A 85 -5.29 -14.66 6.19
CA ASP A 85 -4.74 -15.37 5.06
C ASP A 85 -3.88 -14.46 4.15
N ILE A 86 -3.95 -13.12 4.28
CA ILE A 86 -3.14 -12.16 3.51
C ILE A 86 -1.65 -12.55 3.50
N TRP A 87 -1.08 -12.80 4.66
CA TRP A 87 0.35 -13.11 4.79
C TRP A 87 0.72 -14.46 4.20
N ARG A 88 -0.18 -15.45 4.31
CA ARG A 88 0.02 -16.76 3.69
C ARG A 88 0.00 -16.63 2.17
N ASP A 89 -0.92 -15.83 1.64
CA ASP A 89 -1.09 -15.63 0.20
C ASP A 89 0.10 -14.85 -0.38
N LEU A 90 0.51 -13.76 0.27
CA LEU A 90 1.73 -13.01 -0.09
C LEU A 90 2.98 -13.90 -0.05
N ALA A 91 3.15 -14.73 0.98
CA ALA A 91 4.29 -15.65 1.07
C ALA A 91 4.28 -16.70 -0.05
N ARG A 92 3.11 -17.21 -0.43
CA ARG A 92 2.95 -18.15 -1.58
C ARG A 92 3.30 -17.50 -2.91
N ALA A 93 3.02 -16.20 -3.06
CA ALA A 93 3.42 -15.42 -4.22
C ALA A 93 4.92 -15.08 -4.25
N GLY A 94 5.70 -15.45 -3.23
CA GLY A 94 7.11 -15.09 -3.11
C GLY A 94 7.33 -13.62 -2.72
N SER A 95 6.31 -12.95 -2.17
CA SER A 95 6.43 -11.57 -1.72
C SER A 95 7.37 -11.47 -0.52
N PRO A 96 8.27 -10.47 -0.48
CA PRO A 96 9.08 -10.16 0.70
C PRO A 96 8.31 -9.41 1.79
N LEU A 97 7.03 -9.07 1.56
CA LEU A 97 6.26 -8.24 2.46
C LEU A 97 5.95 -8.96 3.79
N LEU A 98 6.10 -8.22 4.88
CA LEU A 98 5.87 -8.65 6.25
C LEU A 98 4.92 -7.68 6.96
N PRO A 99 4.26 -8.10 8.06
CA PRO A 99 3.42 -7.21 8.86
C PRO A 99 4.11 -5.90 9.28
N LEU A 100 5.41 -5.94 9.56
CA LEU A 100 6.19 -4.77 9.99
C LEU A 100 6.35 -3.69 8.91
N HIS A 101 6.11 -3.99 7.63
CA HIS A 101 6.15 -2.99 6.56
C HIS A 101 4.89 -2.11 6.53
N PHE A 102 3.86 -2.48 7.28
CA PHE A 102 2.59 -1.77 7.31
C PHE A 102 2.31 -1.20 8.69
N HIS A 103 1.82 0.03 8.70
CA HIS A 103 1.40 0.73 9.90
C HIS A 103 0.10 0.16 10.46
N SER A 104 -0.85 -0.21 9.59
CA SER A 104 -2.12 -0.80 9.98
C SER A 104 -2.69 -1.69 8.88
N ILE A 105 -3.60 -2.59 9.28
CA ILE A 105 -4.45 -3.38 8.37
C ILE A 105 -5.89 -3.08 8.72
N ASN A 106 -6.66 -2.60 7.75
CA ASN A 106 -8.07 -2.26 7.92
C ASN A 106 -8.90 -3.09 6.96
N SER A 107 -9.79 -3.89 7.51
CA SER A 107 -10.67 -4.79 6.79
C SER A 107 -12.11 -4.30 6.86
N VAL A 108 -12.86 -4.47 5.78
CA VAL A 108 -14.29 -4.20 5.79
C VAL A 108 -15.00 -5.05 6.87
N PRO A 109 -15.95 -4.47 7.61
CA PRO A 109 -16.77 -5.25 8.55
C PRO A 109 -17.48 -6.40 7.84
N GLU A 110 -17.53 -7.56 8.48
CA GLU A 110 -18.04 -8.80 7.87
C GLU A 110 -19.51 -8.67 7.47
N GLU A 111 -20.31 -8.02 8.31
CA GLU A 111 -21.71 -7.72 8.06
C GLU A 111 -21.92 -6.83 6.82
N MET A 112 -21.02 -5.87 6.59
CA MET A 112 -21.09 -4.99 5.42
C MET A 112 -20.74 -5.76 4.14
N TRP A 113 -19.71 -6.61 4.20
CA TRP A 113 -19.33 -7.48 3.09
C TRP A 113 -20.45 -8.47 2.75
N LEU A 114 -21.04 -9.14 3.75
CA LEU A 114 -22.16 -10.06 3.56
C LEU A 114 -23.39 -9.37 2.97
N SER A 115 -23.74 -8.18 3.48
CA SER A 115 -24.85 -7.38 2.96
C SER A 115 -24.65 -7.04 1.49
N PHE A 116 -23.45 -6.61 1.09
CA PHE A 116 -23.12 -6.28 -0.29
C PHE A 116 -23.22 -7.51 -1.22
N GLN A 117 -22.74 -8.66 -0.78
CA GLN A 117 -22.84 -9.91 -1.55
C GLN A 117 -24.29 -10.35 -1.75
N MET A 118 -25.15 -10.15 -0.75
CA MET A 118 -26.55 -10.56 -0.80
C MET A 118 -27.46 -9.56 -1.55
N HIS A 119 -27.15 -8.26 -1.48
CA HIS A 119 -28.02 -7.20 -2.01
C HIS A 119 -27.22 -6.27 -2.93
N ARG A 120 -27.09 -6.65 -4.20
CA ARG A 120 -26.48 -5.81 -5.24
C ARG A 120 -27.35 -4.63 -5.70
N GLN A 121 -28.47 -4.35 -5.04
CA GLN A 121 -29.41 -3.30 -5.45
C GLN A 121 -29.55 -2.22 -4.37
N GLY A 122 -29.35 -0.95 -4.76
CA GLY A 122 -29.48 0.23 -3.90
C GLY A 122 -28.16 0.95 -3.59
N LEU A 123 -28.25 2.08 -2.89
CA LEU A 123 -27.09 2.81 -2.36
C LEU A 123 -26.52 2.04 -1.16
N HIS A 124 -25.58 1.13 -1.43
CA HIS A 124 -24.89 0.36 -0.39
C HIS A 124 -23.69 1.17 0.15
N PRO A 125 -23.36 1.12 1.46
CA PRO A 125 -22.19 1.82 2.02
C PRO A 125 -20.83 1.23 1.59
N TYR A 126 -20.85 0.04 1.00
CA TYR A 126 -19.63 -0.71 0.65
C TYR A 126 -18.71 0.02 -0.32
N PRO A 127 -19.19 0.62 -1.44
CA PRO A 127 -18.33 1.37 -2.34
C PRO A 127 -17.72 2.66 -1.75
N PHE A 128 -18.24 3.10 -0.60
CA PHE A 128 -17.75 4.28 0.11
C PHE A 128 -16.79 3.92 1.25
N TRP A 129 -16.79 2.65 1.69
CA TRP A 129 -16.11 2.22 2.90
C TRP A 129 -14.60 2.47 2.86
N LYS A 130 -13.92 2.15 1.74
CA LYS A 130 -12.47 2.37 1.63
C LYS A 130 -12.09 3.84 1.68
N GLY A 131 -12.80 4.70 0.94
CA GLY A 131 -12.57 6.14 0.96
C GLY A 131 -12.78 6.76 2.34
N LYS A 132 -13.88 6.38 3.01
CA LYS A 132 -14.15 6.80 4.40
C LYS A 132 -13.05 6.33 5.36
N THR A 133 -12.65 5.06 5.26
CA THR A 133 -11.59 4.48 6.10
C THR A 133 -10.26 5.19 5.87
N CYS A 134 -9.93 5.50 4.61
CA CYS A 134 -8.73 6.26 4.27
C CYS A 134 -8.75 7.65 4.93
N HIS A 135 -9.87 8.36 4.83
CA HIS A 135 -10.05 9.67 5.47
C HIS A 135 -9.87 9.63 6.99
N GLU A 136 -10.51 8.69 7.67
CA GLU A 136 -10.42 8.54 9.13
C GLU A 136 -8.99 8.23 9.60
N LEU A 137 -8.18 7.60 8.76
CA LEU A 137 -6.78 7.25 9.04
C LEU A 137 -5.78 8.31 8.56
N GLY A 138 -6.23 9.36 7.86
CA GLY A 138 -5.35 10.34 7.23
C GLY A 138 -4.51 9.78 6.08
N ILE A 139 -4.98 8.71 5.43
CA ILE A 139 -4.41 8.19 4.18
C ILE A 139 -4.71 9.20 3.07
N GLU A 140 -3.72 9.53 2.26
CA GLU A 140 -3.82 10.59 1.25
C GLU A 140 -4.07 10.03 -0.16
N VAL A 141 -3.64 8.79 -0.40
CA VAL A 141 -3.82 8.08 -1.67
C VAL A 141 -4.16 6.61 -1.44
N LEU A 142 -5.09 6.07 -2.24
CA LEU A 142 -5.43 4.65 -2.28
C LEU A 142 -5.04 4.03 -3.62
N ILE A 143 -4.28 2.93 -3.58
CA ILE A 143 -3.94 2.10 -4.73
C ILE A 143 -4.82 0.85 -4.67
N ASP A 144 -5.66 0.66 -5.69
CA ASP A 144 -6.70 -0.38 -5.70
C ASP A 144 -7.19 -0.65 -7.14
N ASP A 145 -7.33 -1.91 -7.54
CA ASP A 145 -7.76 -2.30 -8.89
C ASP A 145 -9.29 -2.19 -9.09
N ALA A 146 -10.06 -2.25 -8.01
CA ALA A 146 -11.53 -2.28 -8.07
C ALA A 146 -12.13 -0.87 -8.24
N THR A 147 -11.77 -0.15 -9.31
CA THR A 147 -12.14 1.27 -9.53
C THR A 147 -13.62 1.56 -9.24
N MET A 148 -14.52 0.71 -9.75
CA MET A 148 -15.97 0.89 -9.61
C MET A 148 -16.45 0.83 -8.14
N ASP A 149 -15.74 0.09 -7.30
CA ASP A 149 -16.08 -0.14 -5.90
C ASP A 149 -15.39 0.84 -4.94
N VAL A 150 -14.53 1.75 -5.43
CA VAL A 150 -13.74 2.64 -4.56
C VAL A 150 -13.75 4.09 -4.98
N TRP A 151 -13.93 4.38 -6.27
CA TRP A 151 -13.83 5.74 -6.81
C TRP A 151 -14.83 6.70 -6.15
N ALA A 152 -16.07 6.26 -5.94
CA ALA A 152 -17.10 7.09 -5.32
C ALA A 152 -16.70 7.51 -3.89
N GLY A 153 -16.24 6.56 -3.07
CA GLY A 153 -15.76 6.84 -1.72
C GLY A 153 -14.51 7.72 -1.70
N CYS A 154 -13.53 7.45 -2.57
CA CYS A 154 -12.30 8.24 -2.64
C CYS A 154 -12.61 9.69 -3.04
N SER A 155 -13.46 9.89 -4.05
CA SER A 155 -13.90 11.21 -4.51
C SER A 155 -14.64 11.98 -3.41
N GLU A 156 -15.60 11.34 -2.72
CA GLU A 156 -16.35 11.96 -1.62
C GLU A 156 -15.44 12.46 -0.49
N HIS A 157 -14.38 11.71 -0.20
CA HIS A 157 -13.48 11.96 0.92
C HIS A 157 -12.15 12.63 0.54
N CYS A 158 -12.02 13.10 -0.71
CA CYS A 158 -10.81 13.76 -1.23
C CYS A 158 -9.54 12.90 -1.08
N ILE A 159 -9.65 11.60 -1.37
CA ILE A 159 -8.53 10.66 -1.39
C ILE A 159 -8.08 10.50 -2.84
N ASP A 160 -6.80 10.74 -3.12
CA ASP A 160 -6.26 10.47 -4.46
C ASP A 160 -6.37 8.97 -4.75
N TYR A 161 -6.74 8.61 -5.97
CA TYR A 161 -6.93 7.21 -6.37
C TYR A 161 -6.01 6.87 -7.53
N PHE A 162 -5.30 5.75 -7.41
CA PHE A 162 -4.56 5.15 -8.50
C PHE A 162 -4.94 3.68 -8.72
N HIS A 163 -5.27 3.36 -9.96
CA HIS A 163 -5.31 1.98 -10.43
C HIS A 163 -3.87 1.46 -10.59
N PRO A 164 -3.56 0.20 -10.22
CA PRO A 164 -2.23 -0.39 -10.36
C PRO A 164 -1.58 -0.29 -11.75
N ASP A 165 -2.38 -0.27 -12.82
CA ASP A 165 -1.90 -0.10 -14.21
C ASP A 165 -1.44 1.33 -14.56
N MET A 166 -1.70 2.31 -13.69
CA MET A 166 -1.28 3.71 -13.87
C MET A 166 0.02 4.04 -13.13
N LEU A 167 0.73 3.05 -12.58
CA LEU A 167 1.92 3.23 -11.73
C LEU A 167 3.15 2.50 -12.27
#